data_AF-A0A914D2J8-F1
#
_entry.id   AF-A0A914D2J8-F1
#
_cell.length_a   1.000
_cell.length_b   1.000
_cell.length_c   1.000
_cell.angle_alpha   90.00
_cell.angle_beta   90.00
_cell.angle_gamma   90.00
#
_symmetry.space_group_name_H-M   'P 1'
#
loop_
_entity.id
_entity.type
_entity.pdbx_description
1 polymer ?
#
loop_
_entity_poly.entity_id
_entity_poly.type
_entity_poly.pdbx_seq_one_letter_code
_entity_poly.pdbx_strand_id
1 'polypeptide(L)'
;MEKNRGVIRELLKYEFELGYSEKEALDNINRAKGHGKVDRTTVWKWLSKFRNNQMEITDKKRAGRPREVDRVAVVNAVEAHPSMTTRILAEDFDCD
;
A
#
# COMPACT_ATOMS: atom_id res chain seq x y z
N MET A 1 3.61 -14.97 16.60
CA MET A 1 2.67 -13.99 17.18
C MET A 1 1.84 -13.39 16.06
N GLU A 2 0.55 -13.70 16.02
CA GLU A 2 -0.44 -13.19 15.05
C GLU A 2 -0.29 -11.66 14.91
N LYS A 3 0.15 -11.18 13.75
CA LYS A 3 0.21 -9.73 13.49
C LYS A 3 -1.22 -9.25 13.23
N ASN A 4 -1.92 -8.93 14.31
CA ASN A 4 -3.30 -8.45 14.35
C ASN A 4 -3.45 -7.01 13.78
N ARG A 5 -2.83 -6.76 12.62
CA ARG A 5 -2.76 -5.44 11.97
C ARG A 5 -4.13 -4.95 11.54
N GLY A 6 -5.03 -5.86 11.15
CA GLY A 6 -6.43 -5.53 10.86
C GLY A 6 -7.14 -4.96 12.09
N VAL A 7 -7.05 -5.67 13.22
CA VAL A 7 -7.67 -5.25 14.50
C VAL A 7 -7.16 -3.88 14.96
N ILE A 8 -5.85 -3.62 14.87
CA ILE A 8 -5.32 -2.30 15.26
C ILE A 8 -5.87 -1.19 14.35
N ARG A 9 -6.02 -1.44 13.05
CA ARG A 9 -6.56 -0.44 12.11
C ARG A 9 -8.05 -0.20 12.34
N GLU A 10 -8.79 -1.24 12.69
CA GLU A 10 -10.21 -1.13 13.06
C GLU A 10 -10.39 -0.29 14.33
N LEU A 11 -9.55 -0.51 15.35
CA LEU A 11 -9.53 0.34 16.55
C LEU A 11 -9.15 1.78 16.23
N LEU A 12 -8.17 2.01 15.35
CA LEU A 12 -7.81 3.37 14.92
C LEU A 12 -8.96 4.07 14.19
N LYS A 13 -9.74 3.32 13.41
CA LYS A 13 -10.94 3.85 12.76
C LYS A 13 -12.01 4.21 13.79
N TYR A 14 -12.24 3.33 14.76
CA TYR A 14 -13.15 3.60 15.88
C TYR A 14 -12.78 4.86 16.66
N GLU A 15 -11.51 5.01 17.07
CA GLU A 15 -11.03 6.22 17.78
C GLU A 15 -11.18 7.50 16.91
N PHE A 16 -10.98 7.38 15.60
CA PHE A 16 -11.20 8.49 14.66
C PHE A 16 -12.68 8.87 14.55
N GLU A 17 -13.59 7.90 14.48
CA GLU A 17 -15.04 8.12 14.45
C GLU A 17 -15.57 8.74 15.76
N LEU A 18 -14.90 8.47 16.89
CA LEU A 18 -15.15 9.16 18.17
C LEU A 18 -14.63 10.61 18.20
N GLY A 19 -13.86 11.04 17.20
CA GLY A 19 -13.33 12.39 17.10
C GLY A 19 -12.05 12.64 17.89
N TYR A 20 -11.36 11.58 18.35
CA TYR A 20 -10.12 11.72 19.09
C TYR A 20 -8.93 12.10 18.21
N SER A 21 -8.00 12.85 18.80
CA SER A 21 -6.72 13.21 18.16
C SER A 21 -5.76 12.02 18.08
N GLU A 22 -4.69 12.16 17.29
CA GLU A 22 -3.68 11.11 17.12
C GLU A 22 -2.98 10.72 18.43
N LYS A 23 -2.78 11.67 19.34
CA LYS A 23 -2.17 11.40 20.64
C LYS A 23 -3.11 10.61 21.53
N GLU A 24 -4.38 11.02 21.60
CA GLU A 24 -5.40 10.35 22.39
C GLU A 24 -5.64 8.92 21.89
N ALA A 25 -5.74 8.73 20.57
CA ALA A 25 -5.89 7.40 19.98
C ALA A 25 -4.67 6.49 20.27
N LEU A 26 -3.45 7.03 20.22
CA LEU A 26 -2.23 6.30 20.57
C LEU A 26 -2.26 5.83 22.03
N ASP A 27 -2.59 6.74 22.95
CA ASP A 27 -2.60 6.48 24.39
C ASP A 27 -3.74 5.53 24.76
N ASN A 28 -4.95 5.73 24.21
CA ASN A 28 -6.11 4.86 24.43
C ASN A 28 -5.83 3.43 23.98
N ILE A 29 -5.28 3.25 22.76
CA ILE A 29 -5.00 1.92 22.21
C ILE A 29 -3.90 1.22 23.00
N ASN A 30 -2.80 1.91 23.33
CA ASN A 30 -1.72 1.32 24.12
C ASN A 30 -2.16 1.03 25.57
N ARG A 31 -3.05 1.84 26.14
CA ARG A 31 -3.66 1.54 27.44
C ARG A 31 -4.54 0.28 27.38
N ALA A 32 -5.36 0.14 26.33
CA ALA A 32 -6.33 -0.95 26.20
C ALA A 32 -5.72 -2.29 25.74
N LYS A 33 -4.70 -2.27 24.88
CA LYS A 33 -4.10 -3.48 24.28
C LYS A 33 -2.75 -3.85 24.88
N GLY A 34 -2.19 -2.99 25.72
CA GLY A 34 -0.87 -3.13 26.32
C GLY A 34 0.12 -2.11 25.76
N HIS A 35 1.08 -1.73 26.59
CA HIS A 35 2.06 -0.72 26.25
C HIS A 35 2.85 -1.11 24.97
N GLY A 36 2.98 -0.17 24.03
CA GLY A 36 3.75 -0.34 22.80
C GLY A 36 3.12 -1.26 21.75
N LYS A 37 1.81 -1.53 21.81
CA LYS A 37 1.12 -2.32 20.78
C LYS A 37 0.95 -1.59 19.46
N VAL A 38 0.80 -0.27 19.50
CA VAL A 38 0.75 0.56 18.29
C VAL A 38 1.84 1.63 18.36
N ASP A 39 2.55 1.79 17.25
CA ASP A 39 3.57 2.81 17.09
C ASP A 39 2.96 4.14 16.68
N ARG A 40 3.57 5.24 17.14
CA ARG A 40 3.19 6.62 16.79
C ARG A 40 3.04 6.79 15.27
N THR A 41 4.01 6.32 14.49
CA THR A 41 4.00 6.46 13.03
C THR A 41 2.79 5.78 12.40
N THR A 42 2.37 4.65 12.97
CA THR A 42 1.19 3.91 12.49
C THR A 42 -0.09 4.71 12.75
N VAL A 43 -0.27 5.25 13.96
CA VAL A 43 -1.46 6.02 14.32
C VAL A 43 -1.61 7.25 13.41
N TRP A 44 -0.56 8.05 13.26
CA TRP A 44 -0.60 9.27 12.44
C TRP A 44 -0.89 8.97 10.97
N LYS A 45 -0.26 7.92 10.42
CA LYS A 45 -0.49 7.52 9.03
C LYS A 45 -1.95 7.12 8.79
N TRP A 46 -2.56 6.37 9.71
CA TRP A 46 -3.94 5.89 9.55
C TRP A 46 -4.96 7.01 9.78
N LEU A 47 -4.80 7.83 10.83
CA LEU A 47 -5.71 8.96 11.05
C LEU A 47 -5.63 9.99 9.91
N SER A 48 -4.43 10.23 9.36
CA SER A 48 -4.29 11.06 8.15
C SER A 48 -5.03 10.48 6.94
N LYS A 49 -5.00 9.16 6.74
CA LYS A 49 -5.80 8.50 5.69
C LYS A 49 -7.30 8.69 5.91
N PHE A 50 -7.79 8.52 7.14
CA PHE A 50 -9.20 8.68 7.46
C PHE A 50 -9.68 10.13 7.26
N ARG A 51 -8.84 11.12 7.62
CA ARG A 51 -9.10 12.54 7.28
C ARG A 51 -9.22 12.79 5.77
N ASN A 52 -8.52 12.01 4.95
CA ASN A 52 -8.61 12.04 3.48
C ASN A 52 -9.75 11.14 2.94
N ASN A 53 -10.75 10.79 3.75
CA ASN A 53 -11.87 9.91 3.41
C ASN A 53 -11.47 8.50 2.95
N GLN A 54 -10.26 8.03 3.27
CA GLN A 54 -9.80 6.66 2.95
C GLN A 54 -10.11 5.71 4.11
N MET A 55 -11.39 5.33 4.25
CA MET A 55 -11.92 4.55 5.39
C MET A 55 -11.66 3.03 5.32
N GLU A 56 -11.02 2.56 4.26
CA GLU A 56 -10.67 1.16 4.05
C GLU A 56 -9.50 0.75 4.95
N ILE A 57 -9.74 -0.21 5.84
CA ILE A 57 -8.73 -0.75 6.78
C ILE A 57 -7.85 -1.84 6.15
N THR A 58 -8.28 -2.40 5.02
CA THR A 58 -7.57 -3.47 4.31
C THR A 58 -6.37 -2.92 3.53
N ASP A 59 -5.35 -3.75 3.32
CA ASP A 59 -4.27 -3.39 2.41
C ASP A 59 -4.82 -3.38 0.98
N LYS A 60 -4.59 -2.28 0.25
CA LYS A 60 -4.83 -2.26 -1.19
C LYS A 60 -4.02 -3.38 -1.84
N LYS A 61 -4.58 -3.97 -2.91
CA LYS A 61 -3.87 -4.95 -3.73
C LYS A 61 -2.52 -4.35 -4.12
N ARG A 62 -1.43 -5.02 -3.76
CA ARG A 62 -0.09 -4.60 -4.19
C ARG A 62 0.00 -4.81 -5.69
N ALA A 63 0.67 -3.93 -6.40
CA ALA A 63 0.87 -4.02 -7.85
C ALA A 63 1.62 -5.30 -8.29
N GLY A 64 2.07 -6.12 -7.34
CA GLY A 64 2.82 -7.33 -7.61
C GLY A 64 4.20 -7.00 -8.18
N ARG A 65 4.89 -8.03 -8.66
CA ARG A 65 6.00 -7.85 -9.59
C ARG A 65 5.40 -7.42 -10.94
N PRO A 66 5.99 -6.45 -11.66
CA PRO A 66 5.56 -6.08 -13.01
C PRO A 66 5.39 -7.33 -13.90
N ARG A 67 4.46 -7.27 -14.86
CA ARG A 67 4.16 -8.40 -15.75
C ARG A 67 5.43 -8.86 -16.45
N GLU A 68 5.59 -10.17 -16.55
CA GLU A 68 6.66 -10.77 -17.33
C GLU A 68 6.35 -10.57 -18.81
N VAL A 69 7.26 -9.90 -19.54
CA VAL A 69 7.16 -9.69 -20.98
C VAL A 69 7.64 -10.96 -21.68
N ASP A 70 6.96 -11.36 -22.76
CA ASP A 70 7.39 -12.49 -23.58
C ASP A 70 8.72 -12.16 -24.28
N ARG A 71 9.79 -12.79 -23.81
CA ARG A 71 11.14 -12.58 -24.31
C ARG A 71 11.30 -13.00 -25.76
N VAL A 72 10.61 -14.05 -26.19
CA VAL A 72 10.73 -14.54 -27.58
C VAL A 72 10.11 -13.54 -28.53
N ALA A 73 8.95 -12.99 -28.16
CA ALA A 73 8.30 -11.93 -28.93
C ALA A 73 9.18 -10.66 -29.00
N VAL A 74 9.83 -10.27 -27.90
CA VAL A 74 10.76 -9.12 -27.89
C VAL A 74 11.95 -9.34 -28.81
N VAL A 75 12.57 -10.52 -28.76
CA VAL A 75 13.71 -10.86 -29.63
C VAL A 75 13.27 -10.82 -31.10
N ASN A 76 12.13 -11.41 -31.44
CA ASN A 76 11.61 -11.40 -32.80
C ASN A 76 11.33 -9.97 -33.32
N ALA A 77 10.82 -9.08 -32.46
CA ALA A 77 10.58 -7.68 -32.83
C ALA A 77 11.89 -6.93 -33.12
N VAL A 78 12.92 -7.16 -32.30
CA VAL A 78 14.27 -6.59 -32.50
C VAL A 78 14.93 -7.15 -33.77
N GLU A 79 14.79 -8.45 -34.02
CA GLU A 79 15.33 -9.09 -35.23
C GLU A 79 14.63 -8.61 -36.50
N ALA A 80 13.31 -8.41 -36.46
CA ALA A 80 12.54 -7.87 -37.59
C ALA A 80 12.86 -6.40 -37.87
N HIS A 81 13.12 -5.60 -36.82
CA HIS A 81 13.41 -4.17 -36.92
C HIS A 81 14.61 -3.77 -36.03
N PRO A 82 15.86 -4.01 -36.48
CA PRO A 82 17.06 -3.76 -35.66
C PRO A 82 17.29 -2.30 -35.28
N SER A 83 16.70 -1.35 -36.01
CA SER A 83 16.77 0.09 -35.71
C SER A 83 15.68 0.57 -34.75
N MET A 84 14.82 -0.33 -34.26
CA MET A 84 13.75 0.02 -33.34
C MET A 84 14.34 0.47 -32.00
N THR A 85 13.81 1.57 -31.46
CA THR A 85 14.27 2.07 -30.17
C THR A 85 13.64 1.29 -29.03
N THR A 86 14.32 1.28 -27.88
CA THR A 86 13.78 0.67 -26.66
C THR A 86 12.46 1.29 -26.21
N ARG A 87 12.20 2.57 -26.54
CA ARG A 87 10.92 3.23 -26.24
C ARG A 87 9.78 2.65 -27.08
N ILE A 88 10.01 2.46 -28.37
CA ILE A 88 9.01 1.86 -29.27
C ILE A 88 8.75 0.41 -28.84
N LEU A 89 9.78 -0.35 -28.48
CA LEU A 89 9.60 -1.69 -27.91
C LEU A 89 8.77 -1.67 -26.61
N ALA A 90 9.03 -0.74 -25.69
CA ALA A 90 8.26 -0.62 -24.46
C ALA A 90 6.77 -0.31 -24.72
N GLU A 91 6.49 0.57 -25.69
CA GLU A 91 5.14 0.87 -26.17
C GLU A 91 4.46 -0.38 -26.78
N ASP A 92 5.18 -1.15 -27.61
CA ASP A 92 4.65 -2.36 -28.28
C ASP A 92 4.33 -3.50 -27.29
N PHE A 93 5.09 -3.60 -26.19
CA PHE A 93 4.94 -4.65 -25.19
C PHE A 93 4.15 -4.23 -23.94
N ASP A 94 3.59 -3.01 -23.93
CA ASP A 94 2.86 -2.42 -22.78
C ASP A 94 3.67 -2.55 -21.47
N CYS A 95 4.98 -2.30 -21.57
CA CYS A 95 5.94 -2.43 -20.49
C CYS A 95 6.78 -1.15 -20.35
N ASP A 96 6.19 -0.14 -19.72
CA ASP A 96 6.83 1.13 -19.38
C ASP A 96 7.32 1.14 -17.90
#